data_AF-A0A182XQ44-F1
#
_entry.id   AF-A0A182XQ44-F1
#
_cell.length_a   1.000
_cell.length_b   1.000
_cell.length_c   1.000
_cell.angle_alpha   90.00
_cell.angle_beta   90.00
_cell.angle_gamma   90.00
#
_symmetry.space_group_name_H-M   'P 1'
#
loop_
_entity.id
_entity.type
_entity.pdbx_description
1 polymer ?
#
loop_
_entity_poly.entity_id
_entity_poly.type
_entity_poly.pdbx_seq_one_letter_code
_entity_poly.pdbx_strand_id
1 'polypeptide(L)'
;MKIVQGFEEKWNFPHTLGAIDGKHVMIKAPPHSGTDYFNYRRFFSVVFLGVVDSNRDKAFPLTHYCLRPFSGLTERGSVQRIFNMRHSIARRPVEMAYGIHSGRFRVLRKPIELSEENAKK
;
A
#
# COMPACT_ATOMS: atom_id res chain seq x y z
N MET A 1 20.10 -13.46 1.06
CA MET A 1 18.67 -13.07 1.01
C MET A 1 18.55 -11.69 0.35
N LYS A 2 18.41 -11.62 -0.99
CA LYS A 2 18.64 -10.39 -1.78
C LYS A 2 17.70 -9.22 -1.45
N ILE A 3 16.47 -9.50 -1.00
CA ILE A 3 15.45 -8.49 -0.71
C ILE A 3 15.77 -7.74 0.59
N VAL A 4 16.09 -8.47 1.66
CA VAL A 4 16.49 -7.87 2.94
C VAL A 4 17.74 -7.02 2.79
N GLN A 5 18.74 -7.54 2.08
CA GLN A 5 19.95 -6.78 1.78
C GLN A 5 19.62 -5.50 0.99
N GLY A 6 18.71 -5.56 0.02
CA GLY A 6 18.29 -4.37 -0.73
C GLY A 6 17.54 -3.34 0.13
N PHE A 7 16.73 -3.75 1.11
CA PHE A 7 16.10 -2.83 2.07
C PHE A 7 17.08 -2.24 3.06
N GLU A 8 18.09 -3.00 3.46
CA GLU A 8 19.17 -2.52 4.30
C GLU A 8 20.04 -1.49 3.56
N GLU A 9 20.54 -1.84 2.38
CA GLU A 9 21.47 -1.00 1.61
C GLU A 9 20.81 0.26 1.03
N LYS A 10 19.60 0.14 0.46
CA LYS A 10 18.95 1.26 -0.25
C LYS A 10 18.06 2.11 0.64
N TRP A 11 17.46 1.49 1.65
CA TRP A 11 16.39 2.09 2.44
C TRP A 11 16.72 2.16 3.94
N ASN A 12 17.90 1.68 4.36
CA ASN A 12 18.37 1.65 5.75
C ASN A 12 17.33 1.03 6.71
N PHE A 13 16.67 -0.03 6.25
CA PHE A 13 15.63 -0.72 6.99
C PHE A 13 15.91 -2.25 6.98
N PRO A 14 16.84 -2.71 7.83
CA PRO A 14 17.28 -4.11 7.83
C PRO A 14 16.14 -5.07 8.19
N HIS A 15 16.35 -6.34 7.90
CA HIS A 15 15.38 -7.43 8.17
C HIS A 15 14.00 -7.27 7.53
N THR A 16 13.90 -6.46 6.46
CA THR A 16 12.64 -6.19 5.78
C THR A 16 12.44 -7.06 4.55
N LEU A 17 11.38 -7.87 4.58
CA LEU A 17 11.05 -8.81 3.51
C LEU A 17 10.25 -8.18 2.37
N GLY A 18 9.67 -7.00 2.58
CA GLY A 18 8.87 -6.30 1.60
C GLY A 18 8.19 -5.05 2.17
N ALA A 19 7.74 -4.17 1.30
CA ALA A 19 6.89 -3.04 1.63
C ALA A 19 5.47 -3.29 1.15
N ILE A 20 4.50 -3.13 2.04
CA ILE A 20 3.07 -3.30 1.75
C ILE A 20 2.33 -1.98 1.94
N ASP A 21 1.43 -1.67 1.02
CA ASP A 21 0.53 -0.54 1.15
C ASP A 21 -0.78 -0.81 0.41
N GLY A 22 -1.85 -0.08 0.77
CA GLY A 22 -3.15 -0.19 0.14
C GLY A 22 -3.56 1.12 -0.53
N LYS A 23 -4.07 1.04 -1.75
CA LYS A 23 -4.61 2.18 -2.49
C LYS A 23 -6.11 2.04 -2.69
N HIS A 24 -6.88 3.05 -2.28
CA HIS A 24 -8.30 3.13 -2.65
C HIS A 24 -8.43 3.38 -4.16
N VAL A 25 -9.07 2.44 -4.84
CA VAL A 25 -9.49 2.59 -6.24
C VAL A 25 -10.96 2.93 -6.22
N MET A 26 -11.31 4.05 -6.87
CA MET A 26 -12.70 4.48 -6.94
C MET A 26 -13.51 3.48 -7.74
N ILE A 27 -14.70 3.20 -7.24
CA ILE A 27 -15.69 2.39 -7.95
C ILE A 27 -16.99 3.16 -8.02
N LYS A 28 -17.83 2.80 -8.99
CA LYS A 28 -19.24 3.11 -8.88
C LYS A 28 -19.86 2.20 -7.83
N ALA A 29 -20.81 2.72 -7.06
CA ALA A 29 -21.57 1.93 -6.10
C ALA A 29 -22.21 0.74 -6.83
N PRO A 30 -21.91 -0.51 -6.44
CA PRO A 30 -22.62 -1.65 -6.97
C PRO A 30 -24.12 -1.56 -6.63
N PRO A 31 -25.01 -2.11 -7.47
CA PRO A 31 -26.42 -2.20 -7.13
C PRO A 31 -26.61 -2.88 -5.77
N HIS A 32 -27.57 -2.39 -4.98
CA HIS A 32 -27.93 -2.96 -3.67
C HIS A 32 -26.80 -3.04 -2.64
N SER A 33 -25.66 -2.37 -2.84
CA SER A 33 -24.50 -2.47 -1.93
C SER A 33 -24.60 -1.62 -0.66
N GLY A 34 -25.66 -0.82 -0.50
CA GLY A 34 -25.77 0.15 0.59
C GLY A 34 -24.50 1.00 0.76
N THR A 35 -23.86 0.87 1.92
CA THR A 35 -22.60 1.54 2.28
C THR A 35 -21.38 0.62 2.30
N ASP A 36 -21.47 -0.62 1.82
CA ASP A 36 -20.42 -1.65 1.98
C ASP A 36 -19.07 -1.26 1.39
N TYR A 37 -19.07 -0.41 0.36
CA TYR A 37 -17.86 0.12 -0.27
C TYR A 37 -17.65 1.62 -0.01
N PHE A 38 -18.51 2.25 0.80
CA PHE A 38 -18.44 3.68 1.08
C PHE A 38 -17.40 3.95 2.18
N ASN A 39 -16.35 4.69 1.84
CA ASN A 39 -15.22 4.93 2.74
C ASN A 39 -15.36 6.25 3.53
N TYR A 40 -14.48 6.44 4.52
CA TYR A 40 -14.45 7.65 5.35
C TYR A 40 -14.19 8.96 4.58
N ARG A 41 -13.60 8.87 3.39
CA ARG A 41 -13.35 10.01 2.48
C ARG A 41 -14.57 10.34 1.61
N ARG A 42 -15.72 9.71 1.89
CA ARG A 42 -17.03 9.96 1.25
C ARG A 42 -17.10 9.59 -0.23
N PHE A 43 -16.49 8.49 -0.62
CA PHE A 43 -16.67 7.89 -1.95
C PHE A 43 -16.67 6.36 -1.91
N PHE A 44 -17.22 5.71 -2.94
CA PHE A 44 -17.21 4.26 -3.07
C PHE A 44 -15.85 3.77 -3.59
N SER A 45 -15.25 2.79 -2.93
CA SER A 45 -13.92 2.29 -3.30
C SER A 45 -13.68 0.85 -2.88
N VAL A 46 -12.81 0.17 -3.62
CA VAL A 46 -12.13 -1.06 -3.17
C VAL A 46 -10.66 -0.76 -2.86
N VAL A 47 -10.05 -1.55 -1.99
CA VAL A 47 -8.61 -1.43 -1.68
C VAL A 47 -7.82 -2.31 -2.63
N PHE A 48 -7.00 -1.68 -3.48
CA PHE A 48 -5.95 -2.35 -4.22
C PHE A 48 -4.74 -2.50 -3.31
N LEU A 49 -4.46 -3.74 -2.85
CA LEU A 49 -3.34 -4.05 -1.96
C LEU A 49 -2.13 -4.48 -2.80
N GLY A 50 -0.96 -3.94 -2.46
CA GLY A 50 0.27 -4.13 -3.21
C GLY A 50 1.41 -4.41 -2.25
N VAL A 51 2.18 -5.45 -2.56
CA VAL A 51 3.40 -5.84 -1.85
C VAL A 51 4.55 -5.75 -2.85
N VAL A 52 5.64 -5.10 -2.47
CA VAL A 52 6.82 -4.96 -3.33
C VAL A 52 8.10 -5.30 -2.58
N ASP A 53 9.10 -5.78 -3.32
CA ASP A 53 10.48 -5.90 -2.84
C ASP A 53 11.22 -4.55 -2.85
N SER A 54 12.51 -4.59 -2.47
CA SER A 54 13.40 -3.42 -2.45
C SER A 54 13.67 -2.81 -3.83
N ASN A 55 13.39 -3.55 -4.91
CA ASN A 55 13.62 -3.19 -6.32
C ASN A 55 12.32 -2.87 -7.08
N ARG A 56 11.15 -3.08 -6.44
CA ARG A 56 9.79 -2.92 -7.00
C ARG A 56 9.33 -4.03 -7.95
N ASP A 57 9.95 -5.21 -7.90
CA ASP A 57 9.82 -6.18 -9.00
C ASP A 57 8.99 -7.44 -8.69
N LYS A 58 8.61 -7.71 -7.43
CA LYS A 58 7.87 -8.95 -7.06
C LYS A 58 6.89 -8.75 -5.89
N ALA A 59 5.74 -9.42 -5.98
CA ALA A 59 4.74 -9.50 -4.90
C ALA A 59 4.95 -10.75 -4.04
N PHE A 60 4.90 -10.60 -2.71
CA PHE A 60 5.05 -11.70 -1.74
C PHE A 60 3.72 -12.07 -1.08
N PRO A 61 3.58 -13.31 -0.59
CA PRO A 61 2.50 -13.69 0.32
C PRO A 61 2.56 -12.92 1.64
N LEU A 62 1.40 -12.61 2.21
CA LEU A 62 1.26 -11.87 3.47
C LEU A 62 1.73 -12.73 4.65
N THR A 63 2.79 -12.32 5.33
CA THR A 63 3.27 -12.95 6.57
C THR A 63 2.85 -12.13 7.79
N HIS A 64 2.76 -12.75 8.97
CA HIS A 64 2.26 -12.12 10.22
C HIS A 64 3.11 -10.97 10.79
N TYR A 65 4.26 -10.63 10.18
CA TYR A 65 5.23 -9.67 10.70
C TYR A 65 5.12 -8.27 10.06
N CYS A 66 3.93 -7.68 10.04
CA CYS A 66 3.74 -6.31 9.54
C CYS A 66 4.10 -5.25 10.60
N LEU A 67 5.13 -4.44 10.33
CA LEU A 67 5.54 -3.34 11.20
C LEU A 67 4.70 -2.08 10.94
N ARG A 68 4.17 -1.48 12.02
CA ARG A 68 3.43 -0.20 11.99
C ARG A 68 4.29 0.92 12.59
N PRO A 69 4.19 2.15 12.07
CA PRO A 69 4.84 3.30 12.69
C PRO A 69 4.27 3.57 14.09
N PHE A 70 5.08 4.17 14.97
CA PHE A 70 4.61 4.67 16.25
C PHE A 70 3.63 5.84 16.04
N SER A 71 2.50 5.83 16.73
CA SER A 71 1.49 6.88 16.68
C SER A 71 1.84 8.08 17.56
N GLY A 72 1.31 9.26 17.23
CA GLY A 72 1.47 10.48 18.02
C GLY A 72 2.71 11.32 17.67
N LEU A 73 2.91 12.41 18.41
CA LEU A 73 4.09 13.26 18.27
C LEU A 73 5.29 12.57 18.90
N THR A 74 6.23 12.12 18.07
CA THR A 74 7.52 11.59 18.52
C THR A 74 8.52 12.71 18.71
N GLU A 75 9.24 12.73 19.83
CA GLU A 75 10.28 13.72 20.12
C GLU A 75 11.39 13.73 19.05
N ARG A 76 11.95 14.92 18.80
CA ARG A 76 13.03 15.07 17.82
C ARG A 76 14.26 14.30 18.31
N GLY A 77 14.77 13.41 17.46
CA GLY A 77 15.93 12.56 17.78
C GLY A 77 15.61 11.28 18.54
N SER A 78 14.36 11.05 18.94
CA SER A 78 13.99 9.80 19.61
C SER A 78 14.12 8.59 18.67
N VAL A 79 14.33 7.42 19.25
CA VAL A 79 14.37 6.15 18.50
C VAL A 79 13.06 5.93 17.72
N GLN A 80 11.92 6.35 18.26
CA GLN A 80 10.62 6.24 17.58
C GLN A 80 10.55 7.16 16.36
N ARG A 81 11.08 8.40 16.46
CA ARG A 81 11.16 9.33 15.33
C ARG A 81 12.07 8.78 14.24
N ILE A 82 13.24 8.25 14.62
CA ILE A 82 14.19 7.62 13.70
C ILE A 82 13.56 6.41 13.01
N PHE A 83 12.87 5.55 13.77
CA PHE A 83 12.13 4.41 13.23
C PHE A 83 11.04 4.87 12.26
N ASN A 84 10.18 5.81 12.64
CA ASN A 84 9.12 6.33 11.78
C ASN A 84 9.67 6.95 10.49
N MET A 85 10.80 7.67 10.56
CA MET A 85 11.47 8.21 9.38
C MET A 85 11.96 7.09 8.46
N ARG A 86 12.65 6.08 8.99
CA ARG A 86 13.15 4.93 8.20
C ARG A 86 12.01 4.10 7.62
N HIS A 87 10.96 3.88 8.40
CA HIS A 87 9.73 3.20 7.96
C HIS A 87 9.05 3.94 6.81
N SER A 88 8.91 5.27 6.91
CA SER A 88 8.38 6.10 5.82
C SER A 88 9.24 6.01 4.55
N ILE A 89 10.57 6.00 4.69
CA ILE A 89 11.49 5.83 3.55
C ILE A 89 11.32 4.43 2.92
N ALA A 90 11.23 3.38 3.73
CA ALA A 90 11.05 2.00 3.28
C ALA A 90 9.70 1.76 2.58
N ARG A 91 8.69 2.63 2.77
CA ARG A 91 7.41 2.58 2.03
C ARG A 91 7.48 3.20 0.63
N ARG A 92 8.48 4.02 0.33
CA ARG A 92 8.60 4.68 -0.98
C ARG A 92 8.55 3.72 -2.18
N PRO A 93 9.19 2.53 -2.15
CA PRO A 93 9.05 1.54 -3.23
C PRO A 93 7.61 1.23 -3.63
N VAL A 94 6.72 0.97 -2.65
CA VAL A 94 5.33 0.60 -2.93
C VAL A 94 4.52 1.81 -3.41
N GLU A 95 4.78 3.00 -2.85
CA GLU A 95 4.16 4.25 -3.31
C GLU A 95 4.54 4.58 -4.75
N MET A 96 5.83 4.40 -5.11
CA MET A 96 6.32 4.60 -6.47
C MET A 96 5.72 3.57 -7.44
N ALA A 97 5.60 2.31 -7.02
CA ALA A 97 4.93 1.28 -7.80
C ALA A 97 3.48 1.68 -8.09
N TYR A 98 2.73 2.20 -7.11
CA TYR A 98 1.37 2.71 -7.33
C TYR A 98 1.32 3.91 -8.29
N GLY A 99 2.32 4.79 -8.24
CA GLY A 99 2.46 5.89 -9.21
C GLY A 99 2.56 5.38 -10.65
N ILE A 100 3.44 4.40 -10.89
CA ILE A 100 3.62 3.75 -12.20
C ILE A 100 2.34 3.05 -12.65
N HIS A 101 1.73 2.24 -11.79
CA HIS A 101 0.48 1.54 -12.10
C HIS A 101 -0.63 2.53 -12.47
N SER A 102 -0.77 3.61 -11.71
CA SER A 102 -1.76 4.64 -12.01
C SER A 102 -1.45 5.38 -13.31
N GLY A 103 -0.17 5.58 -13.65
CA GLY A 103 0.28 6.15 -14.93
C GLY A 103 -0.05 5.29 -16.13
N ARG A 104 0.24 3.99 -16.02
CA ARG A 104 0.08 3.01 -17.10
C ARG A 104 -1.37 2.57 -17.28
N PHE A 105 -2.06 2.28 -16.18
CA PHE A 105 -3.44 1.82 -16.17
C PHE A 105 -4.38 2.96 -15.81
N ARG A 106 -4.77 3.74 -16.83
CA ARG A 106 -5.71 4.86 -16.67
C ARG A 106 -7.04 4.45 -16.03
N VAL A 107 -7.44 3.19 -16.13
CA VAL A 107 -8.62 2.63 -15.45
C VAL A 107 -8.56 2.81 -13.93
N LEU A 108 -7.36 2.77 -13.32
CA LEU A 108 -7.18 2.99 -11.87
C LEU A 108 -7.35 4.45 -11.44
N ARG A 109 -7.52 5.38 -12.40
CA ARG A 109 -7.77 6.82 -12.13
C ARG A 109 -9.23 7.22 -12.29
N LYS A 110 -10.07 6.35 -12.86
CA LYS A 110 -11.50 6.59 -13.05
C LYS A 110 -12.30 5.64 -12.16
N PRO A 111 -13.55 5.98 -11.78
CA PRO A 111 -14.44 5.02 -11.17
C PRO A 111 -14.57 3.79 -12.06
N ILE A 112 -14.30 2.62 -11.51
CA ILE A 112 -14.50 1.34 -12.19
C ILE A 112 -15.98 0.97 -12.05
N GLU A 113 -16.63 0.62 -13.16
CA GLU A 113 -17.99 0.06 -13.16
C GLU A 113 -17.94 -1.35 -12.58
N LEU A 114 -18.64 -1.58 -11.47
CA LEU A 114 -18.83 -2.90 -10.88
C LEU A 114 -20.28 -3.32 -11.13
N SER A 115 -20.47 -4.31 -12.01
CA SER A 115 -21.74 -5.03 -12.13
C SER A 115 -21.70 -6.29 -11.26
N GLU A 116 -22.85 -6.71 -10.74
CA GLU A 116 -22.96 -7.92 -9.91
C GLU A 116 -22.45 -9.18 -10.63
N GLU A 117 -22.61 -9.24 -11.95
CA GLU A 117 -22.15 -10.35 -12.80
C GLU A 117 -20.61 -10.50 -12.77
N ASN A 118 -19.88 -9.39 -12.66
CA ASN A 118 -18.42 -9.39 -12.61
C ASN A 118 -17.85 -9.51 -11.18
N ALA A 119 -18.72 -9.46 -10.15
CA ALA A 119 -18.32 -9.48 -8.74
C ALA A 119 -18.45 -10.86 -8.08
N LYS A 120 -19.11 -11.82 -8.73
CA LYS A 120 -19.22 -13.20 -8.24
C LYS A 120 -17.97 -13.98 -8.64
N LYS A 121 -17.29 -14.54 -7.64
CA LYS A 121 -16.19 -15.51 -7.81
C LYS A 121 -16.71 -16.84 -8.33
#